data_AF-A0A1V3WJ84-F1
#
_entry.id   AF-A0A1V3WJ84-F1
#
_cell.length_a   1.000
_cell.length_b   1.000
_cell.length_c   1.000
_cell.angle_alpha   90.00
_cell.angle_beta   90.00
_cell.angle_gamma   90.00
#
_symmetry.space_group_name_H-M   'P 1'
#
loop_
_entity.id
_entity.type
_entity.pdbx_description
1 polymer ?
#
loop_
_entity_poly.entity_id
_entity_poly.type
_entity_poly.pdbx_seq_one_letter_code
_entity_poly.pdbx_strand_id
1 'polypeptide(L)'
;MQLVSAASTELFVGPPDQPLQLVRVAVAGCAEPTPLRVDGDGLRGEAVVASGEEVVDIAVSVDRPVVGARLPARVRAPRAGLTFEFVVAEPGWTMYMVSHFHYDPVWWNTQAGYTSQWREDPPGRARQANGFELVRAHLELARRDPDYKFVLAEVDYLKPYWDTHPEDRADLRRFLAEGRVEVMGGTYNEPNTNLTSPETTIRNLVHGTGFQRHVLGADPATAWQLDVFGHDPQFPGMAADAG
;
A
#
# COMPACT_ATOMS: atom_id res chain seq x y z
N MET A 1 -20.13 24.59 -13.21
CA MET A 1 -19.13 24.54 -12.13
C MET A 1 -18.85 25.93 -11.59
N GLN A 2 -18.95 26.09 -10.28
CA GLN A 2 -18.54 27.28 -9.54
C GLN A 2 -17.37 26.90 -8.61
N LEU A 3 -16.42 27.83 -8.43
CA LEU A 3 -15.34 27.70 -7.45
C LEU A 3 -15.84 28.29 -6.14
N VAL A 4 -15.91 27.48 -5.09
CA VAL A 4 -16.47 27.87 -3.78
C VAL A 4 -15.37 28.41 -2.87
N SER A 5 -14.26 27.68 -2.77
CA SER A 5 -13.10 28.09 -1.98
C SER A 5 -11.82 27.42 -2.50
N ALA A 6 -10.67 27.99 -2.14
CA ALA A 6 -9.35 27.40 -2.37
C ALA A 6 -8.45 27.73 -1.18
N ALA A 7 -7.70 26.73 -0.70
CA ALA A 7 -6.75 26.91 0.39
C ALA A 7 -5.54 25.99 0.22
N SER A 8 -4.35 26.50 0.54
CA SER A 8 -3.17 25.65 0.74
C SER A 8 -3.35 24.76 1.97
N THR A 9 -2.94 23.50 1.87
CA THR A 9 -2.96 22.54 2.98
C THR A 9 -1.55 22.27 3.52
N GLU A 10 -1.44 21.53 4.61
CA GLU A 10 -0.15 20.98 5.09
C GLU A 10 0.07 19.54 4.58
N LEU A 11 -0.64 19.15 3.52
CA LEU A 11 -0.54 17.84 2.91
C LEU A 11 0.34 17.91 1.65
N PHE A 12 1.09 16.85 1.43
CA PHE A 12 2.05 16.74 0.33
C PHE A 12 1.89 15.41 -0.38
N VAL A 13 2.20 15.43 -1.68
CA VAL A 13 2.31 14.24 -2.53
C VAL A 13 3.59 14.31 -3.35
N GLY A 14 3.92 13.23 -4.07
CA GLY A 14 5.15 13.14 -4.84
C GLY A 14 6.31 12.56 -4.02
N PRO A 15 7.50 12.49 -4.62
CA PRO A 15 8.65 11.88 -3.98
C PRO A 15 9.25 12.81 -2.90
N PRO A 16 9.97 12.26 -1.90
CA PRO A 16 10.50 13.04 -0.77
C PRO A 16 11.46 14.18 -1.16
N ASP A 17 12.15 14.06 -2.30
CA ASP A 17 13.06 15.06 -2.85
C ASP A 17 12.35 16.15 -3.67
N GLN A 18 11.09 15.93 -4.04
CA GLN A 18 10.26 16.87 -4.78
C GLN A 18 8.80 16.88 -4.26
N PRO A 19 8.58 17.24 -2.99
CA PRO A 19 7.24 17.25 -2.41
C PRO A 19 6.40 18.36 -3.06
N LEU A 20 5.19 17.99 -3.50
CA LEU A 20 4.19 18.89 -4.05
C LEU A 20 3.12 19.14 -3.00
N GLN A 21 2.96 20.39 -2.59
CA GLN A 21 1.96 20.77 -1.61
C GLN A 21 0.57 20.74 -2.25
N LEU A 22 -0.41 20.19 -1.54
CA LEU A 22 -1.78 20.12 -2.02
C LEU A 22 -2.52 21.43 -1.75
N VAL A 23 -3.18 21.96 -2.78
CA VAL A 23 -4.21 22.99 -2.67
C VAL A 23 -5.57 22.32 -2.76
N ARG A 24 -6.37 22.46 -1.70
CA ARG A 24 -7.74 21.96 -1.67
C ARG A 24 -8.68 22.99 -2.26
N VAL A 25 -9.43 22.60 -3.28
CA VAL A 25 -10.40 23.45 -3.97
C VAL A 25 -11.79 22.85 -3.81
N ALA A 26 -12.69 23.60 -3.18
CA ALA A 26 -14.10 23.24 -3.14
C ALA A 26 -14.82 23.80 -4.37
N VAL A 27 -15.63 22.97 -5.00
CA VAL A 27 -16.38 23.28 -6.22
C VAL A 27 -17.85 22.89 -6.07
N ALA A 28 -18.72 23.54 -6.83
CA ALA A 28 -20.14 23.21 -6.86
C ALA A 28 -20.65 23.08 -8.30
N GLY A 29 -21.54 22.10 -8.52
CA GLY A 29 -22.19 21.90 -9.82
C GLY A 29 -21.21 21.58 -10.95
N CYS A 30 -20.25 20.67 -10.70
CA CYS A 30 -19.40 20.09 -11.73
C CYS A 30 -20.17 18.97 -12.45
N ALA A 31 -20.74 19.28 -13.62
CA ALA A 31 -21.56 18.33 -14.40
C ALA A 31 -20.75 17.52 -15.43
N GLU A 32 -19.55 17.97 -15.76
CA GLU A 32 -18.64 17.34 -16.72
C GLU A 32 -17.20 17.49 -16.22
N PRO A 33 -16.30 16.53 -16.53
CA PRO A 33 -14.90 16.64 -16.15
C PRO A 33 -14.29 17.98 -16.55
N THR A 34 -13.83 18.77 -15.57
CA THR A 34 -13.40 20.15 -15.81
C THR A 34 -11.95 20.35 -15.34
N PRO A 35 -11.04 20.84 -16.20
CA PRO A 35 -9.68 21.13 -15.79
C PRO A 35 -9.63 22.36 -14.88
N LEU A 36 -8.85 22.24 -13.81
CA LEU A 36 -8.47 23.33 -12.93
C LEU A 36 -6.97 23.57 -12.99
N ARG A 37 -6.59 24.84 -12.87
CA ARG A 37 -5.19 25.27 -12.77
C ARG A 37 -4.99 26.16 -11.57
N VAL A 38 -3.94 25.90 -10.80
CA VAL A 38 -3.45 26.81 -9.76
C VAL A 38 -2.20 27.49 -10.29
N ASP A 39 -2.18 28.81 -10.23
CA ASP A 39 -1.03 29.62 -10.65
C ASP A 39 -0.81 30.84 -9.75
N GLY A 40 0.43 31.30 -9.77
CA GLY A 40 0.94 32.47 -9.07
C GLY A 40 2.39 32.71 -9.48
N ASP A 41 3.05 33.69 -8.85
CA ASP A 41 4.48 33.89 -9.07
C ASP A 41 5.25 32.69 -8.48
N GLY A 42 5.85 31.88 -9.36
CA GLY A 42 6.52 30.64 -8.98
C GLY A 42 5.61 29.48 -8.53
N LEU A 43 4.28 29.58 -8.69
CA LEU A 43 3.32 28.52 -8.31
C LEU A 43 2.67 27.90 -9.54
N ARG A 44 2.64 26.56 -9.62
CA ARG A 44 1.99 25.84 -10.73
C ARG A 44 1.43 24.49 -10.28
N GLY A 45 0.18 24.22 -10.62
CA GLY A 45 -0.45 22.91 -10.46
C GLY A 45 -1.69 22.78 -11.36
N GLU A 46 -2.01 21.56 -11.79
CA GLU A 46 -3.20 21.28 -12.61
C GLU A 46 -3.86 19.97 -12.15
N ALA A 47 -5.18 19.92 -12.23
CA ALA A 47 -5.97 18.70 -11.97
C ALA A 47 -7.25 18.73 -12.82
N VAL A 48 -7.93 17.59 -12.91
CA VAL A 48 -9.26 17.50 -13.51
C VAL A 48 -10.24 17.11 -12.42
N VAL A 49 -11.25 17.94 -12.21
CA VAL A 49 -12.37 17.63 -11.31
C VAL A 49 -13.32 16.69 -12.04
N ALA A 50 -13.64 15.55 -11.46
CA ALA A 50 -14.61 14.61 -12.01
C ALA A 50 -16.06 15.15 -11.89
N SER A 51 -16.97 14.59 -12.69
CA SER A 51 -18.39 14.91 -12.58
C SER A 51 -18.93 14.49 -11.21
N GLY A 52 -19.64 15.40 -10.53
CA GLY A 52 -20.23 15.17 -9.21
C GLY A 52 -19.26 15.33 -8.03
N GLU A 53 -17.98 15.63 -8.29
CA GLU A 53 -17.00 15.90 -7.24
C GLU A 53 -17.18 17.31 -6.67
N GLU A 54 -17.07 17.45 -5.34
CA GLU A 54 -17.25 18.72 -4.63
C GLU A 54 -15.95 19.28 -4.07
N VAL A 55 -14.91 18.46 -3.97
CA VAL A 55 -13.59 18.84 -3.47
C VAL A 55 -12.54 18.13 -4.30
N VAL A 56 -11.54 18.87 -4.76
CA VAL A 56 -10.36 18.31 -5.43
C VAL A 56 -9.10 18.83 -4.75
N ASP A 57 -8.09 17.98 -4.62
CA ASP A 57 -6.76 18.37 -4.18
C ASP A 57 -5.83 18.48 -5.40
N ILE A 58 -5.19 19.65 -5.57
CA ILE A 58 -4.31 19.95 -6.69
C ILE A 58 -2.88 19.98 -6.18
N ALA A 59 -2.01 19.12 -6.72
CA ALA A 59 -0.58 19.14 -6.41
C ALA A 59 0.07 20.38 -7.03
N VAL A 60 0.69 21.21 -6.19
CA VAL A 60 1.31 22.48 -6.59
C VAL A 60 2.81 22.44 -6.36
N SER A 61 3.55 22.74 -7.42
CA SER A 61 4.97 23.04 -7.39
C SER A 61 5.20 24.51 -7.02
N VAL A 62 6.23 24.75 -6.21
CA VAL A 62 6.64 26.07 -5.74
C VAL A 62 8.10 26.29 -6.09
N ASP A 63 8.40 27.33 -6.86
CA ASP A 63 9.78 27.71 -7.19
C ASP A 63 10.47 28.30 -5.96
N ARG A 64 11.58 27.68 -5.52
CA ARG A 64 12.40 28.11 -4.37
C ARG A 64 11.54 28.35 -3.11
N PRO A 65 10.90 27.30 -2.56
CA PRO A 65 9.96 27.44 -1.46
C PRO A 65 10.64 28.02 -0.20
N VAL A 66 9.98 28.99 0.43
CA VAL A 66 10.36 29.53 1.74
C VAL A 66 9.22 29.21 2.70
N VAL A 67 9.45 28.32 3.65
CA VAL A 67 8.44 27.88 4.63
C VAL A 67 7.84 29.09 5.35
N GLY A 68 6.51 29.11 5.45
CA GLY A 68 5.73 30.21 6.05
C GLY A 68 5.51 31.41 5.14
N ALA A 69 6.12 31.45 3.94
CA ALA A 69 5.86 32.52 2.98
C ALA A 69 4.40 32.49 2.50
N ARG A 70 3.84 33.69 2.32
CA ARG A 70 2.49 33.93 1.85
C ARG A 70 2.54 34.45 0.42
N LEU A 71 2.08 33.63 -0.52
CA LEU A 71 2.14 33.91 -1.94
C LEU A 71 0.72 34.16 -2.48
N PRO A 72 0.50 35.22 -3.28
CA PRO A 72 -0.78 35.39 -3.95
C PRO A 72 -0.95 34.30 -5.01
N ALA A 73 -2.06 33.56 -4.93
CA ALA A 73 -2.37 32.48 -5.84
C ALA A 73 -3.78 32.62 -6.42
N ARG A 74 -4.01 31.95 -7.54
CA ARG A 74 -5.31 31.90 -8.21
C ARG A 74 -5.58 30.48 -8.67
N VAL A 75 -6.78 30.00 -8.38
CA VAL A 75 -7.33 28.83 -9.07
C VAL A 75 -8.19 29.30 -10.24
N ARG A 76 -8.01 28.68 -11.40
CA ARG A 76 -8.72 28.99 -12.65
C ARG A 76 -9.42 27.74 -13.19
N ALA A 77 -10.68 27.93 -13.55
CA ALA A 77 -11.49 27.06 -14.39
C ALA A 77 -11.74 27.77 -15.74
N PRO A 78 -12.23 27.07 -16.78
CA PRO A 78 -12.48 27.68 -18.10
C PRO A 78 -13.35 28.95 -18.09
N ARG A 79 -14.27 29.07 -17.12
CA ARG A 79 -15.23 30.21 -17.02
C ARG A 79 -15.27 30.86 -15.62
N ALA A 80 -14.35 30.52 -14.72
CA ALA A 80 -14.34 31.04 -13.36
C ALA A 80 -12.90 31.15 -12.83
N GLY A 81 -12.69 32.05 -11.88
CA GLY A 81 -11.41 32.16 -11.18
C GLY A 81 -11.62 32.67 -9.76
N LEU A 82 -10.81 32.16 -8.84
CA LEU A 82 -10.83 32.53 -7.44
C LEU A 82 -9.39 32.79 -6.98
N THR A 83 -9.15 33.93 -6.33
CA THR A 83 -7.87 34.24 -5.71
C THR A 83 -7.84 33.77 -4.27
N PHE A 84 -6.69 33.29 -3.82
CA PHE A 84 -6.47 32.88 -2.44
C PHE A 84 -5.01 33.15 -2.04
N GLU A 85 -4.73 33.09 -0.74
CA GLU A 85 -3.37 33.14 -0.22
C GLU A 85 -2.83 31.72 -0.11
N PHE A 86 -1.72 31.44 -0.77
CA PHE A 86 -1.00 30.19 -0.64
C PHE A 86 0.07 30.34 0.43
N VAL A 87 -0.03 29.57 1.51
CA VAL A 87 0.99 29.50 2.56
C VAL A 87 1.89 28.32 2.24
N VAL A 88 3.19 28.59 2.03
CA VAL A 88 4.19 27.52 1.81
C VAL A 88 4.34 26.73 3.11
N ALA A 89 3.88 25.50 3.14
CA ALA A 89 3.99 24.63 4.30
C ALA A 89 5.37 23.97 4.38
N GLU A 90 5.76 23.55 5.58
CA GLU A 90 6.93 22.69 5.76
C GLU A 90 6.56 21.25 5.34
N PRO A 91 7.29 20.61 4.41
CA PRO A 91 7.08 19.20 4.13
C PRO A 91 7.42 18.39 5.38
N GLY A 92 6.40 17.80 5.99
CA GLY A 92 6.54 16.98 7.20
C GLY A 92 7.14 15.60 6.94
N TRP A 93 6.84 14.65 7.82
CA TRP A 93 7.30 13.27 7.70
C TRP A 93 6.46 12.47 6.69
N THR A 94 7.09 11.64 5.88
CA THR A 94 6.40 10.61 5.10
C THR A 94 6.11 9.40 6.00
N MET A 95 4.83 9.07 6.19
CA MET A 95 4.40 7.89 6.92
C MET A 95 4.00 6.77 5.95
N TYR A 96 4.72 5.65 6.00
CA TYR A 96 4.37 4.45 5.22
C TYR A 96 3.49 3.54 6.07
N MET A 97 2.21 3.41 5.70
CA MET A 97 1.29 2.46 6.33
C MET A 97 1.36 1.13 5.58
N VAL A 98 2.05 0.14 6.15
CA VAL A 98 2.21 -1.19 5.54
C VAL A 98 1.12 -2.14 6.06
N SER A 99 0.03 -2.25 5.31
CA SER A 99 -1.08 -3.14 5.66
C SER A 99 -0.67 -4.59 5.51
N HIS A 100 -0.76 -5.37 6.60
CA HIS A 100 -0.37 -6.77 6.67
C HIS A 100 -1.20 -7.50 7.72
N PHE A 101 -1.06 -8.82 7.76
CA PHE A 101 -1.46 -9.64 8.90
C PHE A 101 -0.33 -10.61 9.24
N HIS A 102 -0.15 -10.91 10.52
CA HIS A 102 0.70 -12.00 10.98
C HIS A 102 -0.11 -13.29 11.02
N TYR A 103 0.51 -14.41 10.66
CA TYR A 103 -0.19 -15.68 10.61
C TYR A 103 0.71 -16.86 10.94
N ASP A 104 0.61 -17.37 12.17
CA ASP A 104 1.33 -18.58 12.55
C ASP A 104 0.63 -19.82 11.96
N PRO A 105 1.26 -20.54 11.01
CA PRO A 105 0.66 -21.73 10.40
C PRO A 105 0.47 -22.86 11.42
N VAL A 106 1.28 -22.91 12.47
CA VAL A 106 1.21 -23.94 13.52
C VAL A 106 1.60 -23.31 14.85
N TRP A 107 0.60 -23.03 15.69
CA TRP A 107 0.82 -22.50 17.03
C TRP A 107 -0.24 -23.02 18.01
N TRP A 108 -1.37 -22.31 18.13
CA TRP A 108 -2.50 -22.75 18.96
C TRP A 108 -3.43 -23.74 18.23
N ASN A 109 -3.25 -23.89 16.93
CA ASN A 109 -3.96 -24.83 16.06
C ASN A 109 -2.98 -25.40 15.01
N THR A 110 -3.47 -26.37 14.24
CA THR A 110 -2.77 -26.92 13.08
C THR A 110 -2.95 -26.01 11.85
N GLN A 111 -2.03 -26.11 10.90
CA GLN A 111 -2.13 -25.40 9.61
C GLN A 111 -3.46 -25.70 8.92
N ALA A 112 -3.86 -26.97 8.87
CA ALA A 112 -5.14 -27.36 8.30
C ALA A 112 -6.34 -26.69 8.99
N GLY A 113 -6.29 -26.54 10.31
CA GLY A 113 -7.31 -25.82 11.07
C GLY A 113 -7.35 -24.33 10.72
N TYR A 114 -6.18 -23.70 10.61
CA TYR A 114 -6.09 -22.28 10.28
C TYR A 114 -6.35 -21.97 8.80
N THR A 115 -6.16 -22.91 7.88
CA THR A 115 -6.44 -22.77 6.43
C THR A 115 -7.69 -23.55 6.00
N SER A 116 -8.58 -23.86 6.94
CA SER A 116 -9.79 -24.64 6.65
C SER A 116 -10.87 -23.77 6.03
N GLN A 117 -11.50 -24.22 4.94
CA GLN A 117 -12.74 -23.62 4.43
C GLN A 117 -13.94 -23.87 5.36
N TRP A 118 -13.82 -24.80 6.31
CA TRP A 118 -14.87 -25.12 7.27
C TRP A 118 -14.85 -24.14 8.44
N ARG A 119 -16.04 -23.65 8.81
CA ARG A 119 -16.26 -22.85 10.02
C ARG A 119 -16.98 -23.70 11.06
N GLU A 120 -16.47 -23.72 12.28
CA GLU A 120 -17.19 -24.30 13.42
C GLU A 120 -18.45 -23.48 13.71
N ASP A 121 -19.57 -24.16 13.95
CA ASP A 121 -20.83 -23.55 14.42
C ASP A 121 -21.36 -24.34 15.63
N PRO A 122 -21.42 -23.74 16.84
CA PRO A 122 -21.02 -22.37 17.17
C PRO A 122 -19.49 -22.17 17.12
N PRO A 123 -18.99 -20.93 16.97
CA PRO A 123 -17.54 -20.68 16.93
C PRO A 123 -16.83 -21.17 18.20
N GLY A 124 -15.79 -21.98 18.04
CA GLY A 124 -14.94 -22.44 19.14
C GLY A 124 -14.15 -21.31 19.83
N ARG A 125 -13.35 -21.69 20.85
CA ARG A 125 -12.56 -20.74 21.64
C ARG A 125 -11.48 -20.02 20.83
N ALA A 126 -11.00 -20.63 19.75
CA ALA A 126 -10.09 -20.01 18.79
C ALA A 126 -10.91 -19.32 17.68
N ARG A 127 -11.49 -18.15 17.99
CA ARG A 127 -12.26 -17.30 17.05
C ARG A 127 -11.38 -16.65 15.98
N GLN A 128 -10.61 -17.42 15.25
CA GLN A 128 -9.78 -16.87 14.18
C GLN A 128 -10.51 -17.03 12.85
N ALA A 129 -10.64 -15.92 12.11
CA ALA A 129 -10.88 -16.03 10.68
C ALA A 129 -9.70 -16.82 10.11
N ASN A 130 -9.98 -17.86 9.33
CA ASN A 130 -8.92 -18.64 8.70
C ASN A 130 -8.05 -17.73 7.81
N GLY A 131 -6.83 -18.13 7.51
CA GLY A 131 -5.88 -17.32 6.72
C GLY A 131 -6.45 -16.91 5.36
N PHE A 132 -7.37 -17.71 4.80
CA PHE A 132 -7.99 -17.41 3.51
C PHE A 132 -8.93 -16.21 3.56
N GLU A 133 -9.69 -16.04 4.64
CA GLU A 133 -10.55 -14.87 4.80
C GLU A 133 -9.76 -13.58 4.94
N LEU A 134 -8.56 -13.64 5.54
CA LEU A 134 -7.66 -12.49 5.63
C LEU A 134 -7.13 -12.10 4.25
N VAL A 135 -6.64 -13.07 3.46
CA VAL A 135 -6.23 -12.83 2.07
C VAL A 135 -7.38 -12.26 1.24
N ARG A 136 -8.58 -12.87 1.33
CA ARG A 136 -9.76 -12.43 0.60
C ARG A 136 -10.20 -11.01 1.00
N ALA A 137 -10.12 -10.66 2.28
CA ALA A 137 -10.44 -9.32 2.75
C ALA A 137 -9.50 -8.26 2.15
N HIS A 138 -8.20 -8.55 2.08
CA HIS A 138 -7.23 -7.67 1.42
C HIS A 138 -7.50 -7.52 -0.09
N LEU A 139 -7.78 -8.62 -0.79
CA LEU A 139 -8.14 -8.59 -2.21
C LEU A 139 -9.41 -7.78 -2.46
N GLU A 140 -10.44 -7.95 -1.63
CA GLU A 140 -11.68 -7.17 -1.72
C GLU A 140 -11.45 -5.67 -1.50
N LEU A 141 -10.60 -5.29 -0.56
CA LEU A 141 -10.23 -3.89 -0.36
C LEU A 141 -9.48 -3.35 -1.58
N ALA A 142 -8.52 -4.11 -2.12
CA ALA A 142 -7.77 -3.71 -3.32
C ALA A 142 -8.66 -3.60 -4.58
N ARG A 143 -9.73 -4.38 -4.68
CA ARG A 143 -10.73 -4.25 -5.76
C ARG A 143 -11.52 -2.94 -5.66
N ARG A 144 -11.82 -2.48 -4.44
CA ARG A 144 -12.70 -1.33 -4.19
C ARG A 144 -11.96 0.00 -4.17
N ASP A 145 -10.74 -0.01 -3.66
CA ASP A 145 -9.90 1.17 -3.49
C ASP A 145 -8.65 1.01 -4.34
N PRO A 146 -8.43 1.80 -5.41
CA PRO A 146 -7.27 1.69 -6.28
C PRO A 146 -5.95 2.09 -5.60
N ASP A 147 -5.99 2.86 -4.50
CA ASP A 147 -4.80 3.30 -3.77
C ASP A 147 -4.40 2.32 -2.66
N TYR A 148 -5.29 1.40 -2.31
CA TYR A 148 -5.00 0.41 -1.28
C TYR A 148 -3.85 -0.52 -1.69
N LYS A 149 -2.88 -0.64 -0.78
CA LYS A 149 -1.72 -1.54 -0.88
C LYS A 149 -1.61 -2.41 0.35
N PHE A 150 -1.13 -3.63 0.16
CA PHE A 150 -0.91 -4.57 1.25
C PHE A 150 0.22 -5.53 0.93
N VAL A 151 0.69 -6.23 1.95
CA VAL A 151 1.75 -7.23 1.81
C VAL A 151 1.26 -8.59 2.26
N LEU A 152 1.76 -9.63 1.60
CA LEU A 152 1.61 -11.03 1.98
C LEU A 152 3.02 -11.59 2.20
N ALA A 153 3.19 -12.68 2.94
CA ALA A 153 4.54 -13.15 3.31
C ALA A 153 4.73 -14.65 3.10
N GLU A 154 3.89 -15.49 3.70
CA GLU A 154 4.28 -16.89 3.93
C GLU A 154 3.60 -17.86 2.97
N VAL A 155 4.35 -18.87 2.51
CA VAL A 155 3.88 -19.89 1.56
C VAL A 155 2.86 -20.83 2.20
N ASP A 156 2.95 -21.05 3.51
CA ASP A 156 2.07 -21.93 4.27
C ASP A 156 0.58 -21.56 4.22
N TYR A 157 0.22 -20.28 4.08
CA TYR A 157 -1.15 -19.86 3.80
C TYR A 157 -1.37 -19.50 2.33
N LEU A 158 -0.35 -18.96 1.64
CA LEU A 158 -0.48 -18.55 0.24
C LEU A 158 -0.62 -19.73 -0.72
N LYS A 159 0.11 -20.82 -0.52
CA LYS A 159 0.03 -22.00 -1.39
C LYS A 159 -1.34 -22.67 -1.28
N PRO A 160 -1.87 -22.98 -0.07
CA PRO A 160 -3.22 -23.51 0.04
C PRO A 160 -4.30 -22.55 -0.47
N TYR A 161 -4.14 -21.23 -0.24
CA TYR A 161 -5.08 -20.23 -0.80
C TYR A 161 -5.08 -20.27 -2.32
N TRP A 162 -3.89 -20.21 -2.93
CA TRP A 162 -3.69 -20.25 -4.37
C TRP A 162 -4.30 -21.51 -5.00
N ASP A 163 -4.13 -22.67 -4.36
CA ASP A 163 -4.66 -23.93 -4.85
C ASP A 163 -6.20 -23.99 -4.80
N THR A 164 -6.81 -23.41 -3.76
CA THR A 164 -8.25 -23.53 -3.47
C THR A 164 -9.12 -22.38 -4.00
N HIS A 165 -8.53 -21.22 -4.33
CA HIS A 165 -9.22 -20.04 -4.86
C HIS A 165 -8.68 -19.63 -6.25
N PRO A 166 -8.84 -20.49 -7.28
CA PRO A 166 -8.35 -20.19 -8.62
C PRO A 166 -8.93 -18.91 -9.25
N GLU A 167 -10.12 -18.49 -8.82
CA GLU A 167 -10.80 -17.27 -9.24
C GLU A 167 -10.03 -15.99 -8.88
N ASP A 168 -9.28 -16.00 -7.78
CA ASP A 168 -8.56 -14.82 -7.30
C ASP A 168 -7.17 -14.65 -7.93
N ARG A 169 -6.67 -15.68 -8.63
CA ARG A 169 -5.30 -15.70 -9.17
C ARG A 169 -5.03 -14.57 -10.17
N ALA A 170 -6.02 -14.25 -11.00
CA ALA A 170 -5.91 -13.19 -12.00
C ALA A 170 -5.78 -11.82 -11.33
N ASP A 171 -6.59 -11.56 -10.30
CA ASP A 171 -6.50 -10.33 -9.52
C ASP A 171 -5.19 -10.23 -8.75
N LEU A 172 -4.77 -11.31 -8.09
CA LEU A 172 -3.50 -11.32 -7.36
C LEU A 172 -2.31 -10.99 -8.27
N ARG A 173 -2.23 -11.62 -9.45
CA ARG A 173 -1.18 -11.32 -10.44
C ARG A 173 -1.26 -9.91 -10.98
N ARG A 174 -2.47 -9.40 -11.21
CA ARG A 174 -2.68 -8.02 -11.65
C ARG A 174 -2.21 -7.04 -10.58
N PHE A 175 -2.58 -7.24 -9.32
CA PHE A 175 -2.16 -6.37 -8.22
C PHE A 175 -0.64 -6.44 -7.94
N LEU A 176 0.00 -7.60 -8.14
CA LEU A 176 1.46 -7.72 -8.12
C LEU A 176 2.09 -6.87 -9.22
N ALA A 177 1.60 -6.97 -10.46
CA ALA A 177 2.11 -6.18 -11.60
C ALA A 177 1.86 -4.67 -11.43
N GLU A 178 0.77 -4.29 -10.76
CA GLU A 178 0.45 -2.90 -10.42
C GLU A 178 1.25 -2.37 -9.21
N GLY A 179 2.05 -3.20 -8.52
CA GLY A 179 2.78 -2.80 -7.32
C GLY A 179 1.87 -2.45 -6.13
N ARG A 180 0.71 -3.10 -6.08
CA ARG A 180 -0.32 -2.94 -5.02
C ARG A 180 -0.29 -4.07 -4.00
N VAL A 181 0.24 -5.21 -4.41
CA VAL A 181 0.62 -6.31 -3.53
C VAL A 181 2.12 -6.51 -3.64
N GLU A 182 2.77 -6.67 -2.50
CA GLU A 182 4.15 -7.18 -2.42
C GLU A 182 4.15 -8.49 -1.63
N VAL A 183 4.88 -9.49 -2.13
CA VAL A 183 5.15 -10.71 -1.35
C VAL A 183 6.49 -10.56 -0.68
N MET A 184 6.47 -10.61 0.64
CA MET A 184 7.60 -10.40 1.54
C MET A 184 8.23 -11.72 1.97
N GLY A 185 9.41 -11.65 2.56
CA GLY A 185 10.09 -12.75 3.24
C GLY A 185 10.98 -13.60 2.34
N GLY A 186 10.52 -13.97 1.14
CA GLY A 186 11.27 -14.92 0.28
C GLY A 186 11.40 -16.31 0.90
N THR A 187 10.70 -16.58 2.01
CA THR A 187 10.81 -17.78 2.82
C THR A 187 9.53 -18.61 2.73
N TYR A 188 9.61 -19.90 3.09
CA TYR A 188 8.43 -20.77 3.11
C TYR A 188 7.47 -20.36 4.22
N ASN A 189 7.99 -20.05 5.40
CA ASN A 189 7.30 -19.47 6.55
C ASN A 189 8.25 -18.47 7.22
N GLU A 190 7.92 -17.91 8.38
CA GLU A 190 8.88 -17.14 9.18
C GLU A 190 9.82 -18.09 9.99
N PRO A 191 11.09 -18.35 9.59
CA PRO A 191 11.91 -19.36 10.26
C PRO A 191 12.51 -18.82 11.56
N ASN A 192 12.34 -19.55 12.67
CA ASN A 192 13.10 -19.30 13.90
C ASN A 192 14.56 -19.79 13.72
N THR A 193 15.40 -18.88 13.26
CA THR A 193 16.79 -19.15 12.86
C THR A 193 17.72 -19.48 14.02
N ASN A 194 17.36 -19.12 15.26
CA ASN A 194 18.15 -19.47 16.45
C ASN A 194 18.08 -20.96 16.82
N LEU A 195 17.04 -21.66 16.35
CA LEU A 195 16.77 -23.06 16.69
C LEU A 195 16.96 -24.01 15.50
N THR A 196 17.33 -23.49 14.33
CA THR A 196 17.45 -24.25 13.10
C THR A 196 18.87 -24.18 12.55
N SER A 197 19.28 -25.21 11.81
CA SER A 197 20.59 -25.20 11.15
C SER A 197 20.56 -24.31 9.90
N PRO A 198 21.72 -23.80 9.45
CA PRO A 198 21.81 -23.04 8.20
C PRO A 198 21.21 -23.78 7.00
N GLU A 199 21.39 -25.11 6.90
CA GLU A 199 20.79 -25.89 5.83
C GLU A 199 19.26 -25.84 5.84
N THR A 200 18.63 -25.89 7.02
CA THR A 200 17.17 -25.77 7.15
C THR A 200 16.71 -24.39 6.71
N THR A 201 17.42 -23.33 7.11
CA THR A 201 17.12 -21.95 6.69
C THR A 201 17.28 -21.77 5.17
N ILE A 202 18.34 -22.32 4.57
CA ILE A 202 18.54 -22.28 3.11
C ILE A 202 17.41 -23.02 2.37
N ARG A 203 17.01 -24.21 2.85
CA ARG A 203 15.87 -24.94 2.26
C ARG A 203 14.58 -24.14 2.37
N ASN A 204 14.38 -23.46 3.50
CA ASN A 204 13.23 -22.61 3.71
C ASN A 204 13.16 -21.47 2.68
N LEU A 205 14.29 -20.78 2.45
CA LEU A 205 14.44 -19.78 1.39
C LEU A 205 14.16 -20.37 0.00
N VAL A 206 14.78 -21.50 -0.35
CA VAL A 206 14.60 -22.15 -1.67
C VAL A 206 13.13 -22.49 -1.93
N HIS A 207 12.42 -23.04 -0.94
CA HIS A 207 11.01 -23.37 -1.09
C HIS A 207 10.12 -22.11 -1.15
N GLY A 208 10.46 -21.09 -0.35
CA GLY A 208 9.82 -19.77 -0.36
C GLY A 208 9.92 -19.09 -1.71
N THR A 209 11.14 -18.69 -2.08
CA THR A 209 11.43 -18.02 -3.36
C THR A 209 10.93 -18.82 -4.55
N GLY A 210 11.06 -20.15 -4.52
CA GLY A 210 10.62 -21.03 -5.59
C GLY A 210 9.12 -20.91 -5.88
N PHE A 211 8.28 -20.95 -4.83
CA PHE A 211 6.85 -20.76 -5.00
C PHE A 211 6.50 -19.31 -5.36
N GLN A 212 7.05 -18.34 -4.64
CA GLN A 212 6.71 -16.93 -4.79
C GLN A 212 7.09 -16.42 -6.20
N ARG A 213 8.28 -16.74 -6.70
CA ARG A 213 8.74 -16.33 -8.04
C ARG A 213 8.07 -17.14 -9.15
N HIS A 214 8.10 -18.47 -9.07
CA HIS A 214 7.74 -19.31 -10.23
C HIS A 214 6.27 -19.71 -10.30
N VAL A 215 5.50 -19.58 -9.21
CA VAL A 215 4.07 -19.92 -9.19
C VAL A 215 3.20 -18.67 -9.08
N LEU A 216 3.43 -17.83 -8.07
CA LEU A 216 2.67 -16.59 -7.91
C LEU A 216 3.04 -15.56 -8.99
N GLY A 217 4.33 -15.47 -9.34
CA GLY A 217 4.86 -14.41 -10.21
C GLY A 217 5.23 -13.14 -9.44
N ALA A 218 5.50 -13.26 -8.14
CA ALA A 218 6.02 -12.19 -7.30
C ALA A 218 7.55 -12.10 -7.42
N ASP A 219 8.13 -11.01 -6.91
CA ASP A 219 9.57 -10.84 -6.82
C ASP A 219 9.93 -10.35 -5.40
N PRO A 220 10.01 -11.26 -4.41
CA PRO A 220 10.35 -10.89 -3.05
C PRO A 220 11.78 -10.34 -3.02
N ALA A 221 11.94 -9.13 -2.45
CA ALA A 221 13.23 -8.45 -2.28
C ALA A 221 13.46 -7.94 -0.84
N THR A 222 12.54 -8.25 0.07
CA THR A 222 12.55 -7.78 1.45
C THR A 222 12.39 -8.97 2.39
N ALA A 223 13.35 -9.18 3.29
CA ALA A 223 13.22 -10.15 4.36
C ALA A 223 12.22 -9.67 5.42
N TRP A 224 11.41 -10.59 5.96
CA TRP A 224 10.31 -10.27 6.88
C TRP A 224 10.34 -11.26 8.05
N GLN A 225 10.78 -10.77 9.22
CA GLN A 225 10.92 -11.52 10.46
C GLN A 225 10.37 -10.68 11.63
N LEU A 226 9.05 -10.68 11.80
CA LEU A 226 8.38 -9.81 12.77
C LEU A 226 8.11 -10.47 14.14
N ASP A 227 8.08 -11.81 14.20
CA ASP A 227 7.71 -12.59 15.38
C ASP A 227 8.72 -13.71 15.71
N VAL A 228 9.93 -13.65 15.14
CA VAL A 228 11.04 -14.50 15.60
C VAL A 228 11.57 -14.07 16.97
N PHE A 229 11.88 -15.04 17.82
CA PHE A 229 12.47 -14.80 19.15
C PHE A 229 14.00 -14.64 19.05
N GLY A 230 14.42 -13.48 18.55
CA GLY A 230 15.80 -13.12 18.28
C GLY A 230 16.23 -13.40 16.83
N HIS A 231 17.27 -12.72 16.38
CA HIS A 231 17.73 -12.80 14.98
C HIS A 231 19.12 -13.45 14.88
N ASP A 232 19.23 -14.49 14.05
CA ASP A 232 20.52 -15.06 13.65
C ASP A 232 21.31 -14.04 12.80
N PRO A 233 22.52 -13.63 13.22
CA PRO A 233 23.34 -12.69 12.45
C PRO A 233 23.77 -13.22 11.07
N GLN A 234 23.67 -14.52 10.80
CA GLN A 234 23.97 -15.09 9.48
C GLN A 234 22.78 -15.01 8.51
N PHE A 235 21.54 -14.86 9.01
CA PHE A 235 20.34 -14.84 8.18
C PHE A 235 20.36 -13.76 7.08
N PRO A 236 20.77 -12.51 7.34
CA PRO A 236 20.84 -11.50 6.27
C PRO A 236 21.76 -11.88 5.12
N GLY A 237 22.87 -12.59 5.39
CA GLY A 237 23.77 -13.07 4.35
C GLY A 237 23.13 -14.17 3.50
N MET A 238 22.47 -15.14 4.15
CA MET A 238 21.74 -16.19 3.44
C MET A 238 20.57 -15.65 2.61
N ALA A 239 19.83 -14.67 3.14
CA ALA A 239 18.76 -14.00 2.43
C ALA A 239 19.30 -13.24 1.21
N ALA A 240 20.37 -12.46 1.37
CA ALA A 240 20.99 -11.72 0.26
C ALA A 240 21.49 -12.64 -0.87
N ASP A 241 22.04 -13.83 -0.53
CA ASP A 241 22.47 -14.82 -1.53
C ASP A 241 21.29 -15.49 -2.26
N ALA A 242 20.08 -15.50 -1.66
CA ALA A 242 18.85 -15.98 -2.28
C ALA A 242 18.15 -14.92 -3.17
N GLY A 243 18.65 -13.67 -3.14
CA GLY A 243 18.13 -12.50 -3.84
C GLY A 243 16.94 -11.88 -3.15
#